data_AF-A0A1I0VSD1-F1
#
_entry.id   AF-A0A1I0VSD1-F1
#
_cell.length_a   1.000
_cell.length_b   1.000
_cell.length_c   1.000
_cell.angle_alpha   90.00
_cell.angle_beta   90.00
_cell.angle_gamma   90.00
#
_symmetry.space_group_name_H-M   'P 1'
#
loop_
_entity.id
_entity.type
_entity.pdbx_description
1 polymer ?
#
loop_
_entity_poly.entity_id
_entity_poly.type
_entity_poly.pdbx_seq_one_letter_code
_entity_poly.pdbx_strand_id
1 'polypeptide(L)'
;MKIHNKLGCKLLLWGLIAGCSFIPLTDVEAAVREISGTGEYIMEDNETMKQAQDKAYEEAMRSIAQQVAVFVRGSSKTENMELKEDEVELMATALVQVKEKRFTKEVMADGKLRVKAFLTGDIDEEAAEKALEEKVAKFKQQKALDEAKAKHAAQQGAKEAAQKEYNEAMRHTVTALLADGEALLKQGKYAAAMEKFNEVIKDHPDYAKGYVRRGECYIGMGKMEAAMQDFNKAITLDPKEAESYYGRGQAYEKQGKKQEAVADYRKFLEVSNIVEHGEKITAALDRLAQLEG
;
A
#
# COMPACT_ATOMS: atom_id res chain seq x y z
N MET A 1 16.95 30.42 -9.39
CA MET A 1 18.12 30.86 -10.18
C MET A 1 19.33 30.90 -9.24
N LYS A 2 20.31 29.98 -9.44
CA LYS A 2 21.71 29.94 -8.93
C LYS A 2 21.92 30.02 -7.39
N ILE A 3 22.21 28.94 -6.65
CA ILE A 3 23.48 28.18 -6.45
C ILE A 3 24.71 29.06 -6.19
N HIS A 4 25.38 28.85 -5.03
CA HIS A 4 26.83 28.75 -4.70
C HIS A 4 26.95 28.82 -3.15
N ASN A 5 27.09 27.73 -2.39
CA ASN A 5 28.29 26.92 -2.08
C ASN A 5 29.54 27.72 -1.66
N LYS A 6 29.97 27.60 -0.38
CA LYS A 6 31.35 27.23 0.00
C LYS A 6 31.56 27.15 1.52
N LEU A 7 32.12 26.00 1.92
CA LEU A 7 32.86 25.73 3.15
C LEU A 7 33.85 26.87 3.49
N GLY A 8 34.05 27.11 4.79
CA GLY A 8 35.07 28.04 5.26
C GLY A 8 35.25 28.06 6.77
N CYS A 9 35.50 26.92 7.42
CA CYS A 9 36.05 26.94 8.79
C CYS A 9 37.58 27.02 8.69
N LYS A 10 38.10 28.25 8.68
CA LYS A 10 39.54 28.56 8.71
C LYS A 10 40.12 28.21 10.08
N LEU A 11 40.97 27.19 10.16
CA LEU A 11 41.99 27.11 11.20
C LEU A 11 43.12 28.08 10.83
N LEU A 12 43.25 29.16 11.59
CA LEU A 12 44.43 30.02 11.62
C LEU A 12 45.40 29.45 12.65
N LEU A 13 46.50 28.83 12.20
CA LEU A 13 47.72 28.73 13.01
C LEU A 13 48.86 29.33 12.19
N TRP A 14 49.22 30.57 12.52
CA TRP A 14 50.45 31.21 12.09
C TRP A 14 51.64 30.59 12.84
N GLY A 15 52.57 30.00 12.10
CA GLY A 15 53.83 29.49 12.64
C GLY A 15 54.87 29.40 11.53
N LEU A 16 55.68 30.46 11.40
CA LEU A 16 56.85 30.55 10.53
C LEU A 16 57.83 29.40 10.77
N ILE A 17 58.06 28.54 9.78
CA ILE A 17 59.36 27.89 9.57
C ILE A 17 59.66 27.91 8.07
N ALA A 18 60.72 28.62 7.71
CA ALA A 18 61.28 28.68 6.38
C ALA A 18 61.92 27.34 6.01
N GLY A 19 61.71 26.89 4.77
CA GLY A 19 62.46 25.79 4.17
C GLY A 19 61.81 24.42 4.30
N CYS A 20 60.71 24.18 3.59
CA CYS A 20 60.33 22.84 3.18
C CYS A 20 59.75 22.92 1.77
N SER A 21 60.27 22.05 0.90
CA SER A 21 59.88 21.85 -0.48
C SER A 21 58.36 21.83 -0.64
N PHE A 22 57.90 22.48 -1.69
CA PHE A 22 56.53 22.43 -2.18
C PHE A 22 56.16 20.96 -2.43
N ILE A 23 55.52 20.31 -1.45
CA ILE A 23 54.85 19.02 -1.67
C ILE A 23 53.52 19.40 -2.33
N PRO A 24 53.24 18.96 -3.56
CA PRO A 24 51.91 19.18 -4.13
C PRO A 24 50.88 18.49 -3.24
N LEU A 25 49.77 19.18 -2.95
CA LEU A 25 48.53 18.55 -2.50
C LEU A 25 48.08 17.60 -3.62
N THR A 26 48.59 16.38 -3.61
CA THR A 26 47.99 15.25 -4.32
C THR A 26 47.15 14.50 -3.30
N ASP A 27 45.90 14.27 -3.69
CA ASP A 27 44.99 13.29 -3.15
C ASP A 27 44.45 13.60 -1.75
N VAL A 28 43.27 14.24 -1.72
CA VAL A 28 42.24 13.82 -0.75
C VAL A 28 41.92 12.38 -1.16
N GLU A 29 42.71 11.42 -0.69
CA GLU A 29 42.38 10.00 -0.80
C GLU A 29 40.99 9.85 -0.20
N ALA A 30 40.04 9.35 -0.99
CA ALA A 30 38.77 8.87 -0.47
C ALA A 30 39.11 7.99 0.73
N ALA A 31 38.54 8.30 1.90
CA ALA A 31 38.78 7.54 3.13
C ALA A 31 38.12 6.16 2.98
N VAL A 32 38.80 5.27 2.29
CA VAL A 32 38.36 3.89 2.13
C VAL A 32 38.60 3.19 3.47
N ARG A 33 37.50 2.84 4.16
CA ARG A 33 37.59 2.16 5.44
C ARG A 33 37.46 0.66 5.23
N GLU A 34 38.52 -0.08 5.56
CA GLU A 34 38.46 -1.54 5.63
C GLU A 34 37.53 -1.95 6.77
N ILE A 35 36.57 -2.81 6.45
CA ILE A 35 35.63 -3.42 7.38
C ILE A 35 35.81 -4.92 7.33
N SER A 36 35.74 -5.55 8.50
CA SER A 36 35.76 -7.00 8.62
C SER A 36 34.74 -7.47 9.63
N GLY A 37 34.13 -8.62 9.37
CA GLY A 37 33.17 -9.23 10.27
C GLY A 37 33.29 -10.73 10.29
N THR A 38 32.92 -11.30 11.42
CA THR A 38 32.94 -12.73 11.67
C THR A 38 31.59 -13.20 12.13
N GLY A 39 31.15 -14.35 11.65
CA GLY A 39 29.92 -15.02 12.08
C GLY A 39 30.20 -16.49 12.36
N GLU A 40 29.55 -17.05 13.38
CA GLU A 40 29.75 -18.42 13.83
C GLU A 40 28.41 -19.13 13.98
N TYR A 41 28.21 -20.17 13.18
CA TYR A 41 26.99 -20.96 13.24
C TYR A 41 27.29 -22.43 13.55
N ILE A 42 26.55 -23.02 14.49
CA ILE A 42 26.62 -24.45 14.81
C ILE A 42 25.56 -25.15 13.98
N MET A 43 25.99 -26.05 13.10
CA MET A 43 25.13 -26.78 12.18
C MET A 43 24.20 -27.74 12.93
N GLU A 44 22.91 -27.73 12.56
CA GLU A 44 21.93 -28.67 13.09
C GLU A 44 21.91 -29.99 12.29
N ASP A 45 21.40 -31.07 12.90
CA ASP A 45 21.46 -32.44 12.37
C ASP A 45 20.75 -32.62 11.01
N ASN A 46 19.84 -31.72 10.64
CA ASN A 46 19.05 -31.75 9.39
C ASN A 46 19.45 -30.67 8.37
N GLU A 47 20.62 -30.04 8.52
CA GLU A 47 21.04 -28.93 7.67
C GLU A 47 22.17 -29.28 6.71
N THR A 48 22.14 -28.68 5.52
CA THR A 48 23.24 -28.77 4.57
C THR A 48 24.36 -27.81 4.93
N MET A 49 25.61 -28.15 4.58
CA MET A 49 26.76 -27.26 4.76
C MET A 49 26.56 -25.88 4.14
N LYS A 50 25.81 -25.78 3.03
CA LYS A 50 25.49 -24.52 2.39
C LYS A 50 24.57 -23.67 3.27
N GLN A 51 23.51 -24.25 3.84
CA GLN A 51 22.61 -23.54 4.76
C GLN A 51 23.36 -23.05 6.02
N ALA A 52 24.27 -23.86 6.55
CA ALA A 52 25.11 -23.46 7.68
C ALA A 52 26.10 -22.33 7.32
N GLN A 53 26.67 -22.35 6.11
CA GLN A 53 27.50 -21.26 5.59
C GLN A 53 26.70 -19.98 5.35
N ASP A 54 25.50 -20.08 4.81
CA ASP A 54 24.61 -18.93 4.57
C ASP A 54 24.24 -18.26 5.91
N LYS A 55 23.93 -19.04 6.95
CA LYS A 55 23.66 -18.51 8.31
C LYS A 55 24.89 -17.87 8.97
N ALA A 56 26.06 -18.50 8.88
CA ALA A 56 27.32 -17.90 9.35
C ALA A 56 27.65 -16.62 8.58
N TYR A 57 27.34 -16.57 7.28
CA TYR A 57 27.51 -15.40 6.43
C TYR A 57 26.58 -14.26 6.85
N GLU A 58 25.30 -14.53 7.13
CA GLU A 58 24.35 -13.53 7.62
C GLU A 58 24.81 -12.91 8.94
N GLU A 59 25.32 -13.71 9.86
CA GLU A 59 25.84 -13.20 11.13
C GLU A 59 27.11 -12.34 10.93
N ALA A 60 28.03 -12.76 10.05
CA ALA A 60 29.20 -11.96 9.69
C ALA A 60 28.78 -10.63 9.05
N MET A 61 27.75 -10.64 8.19
CA MET A 61 27.19 -9.43 7.58
C MET A 61 26.53 -8.52 8.61
N ARG A 62 25.84 -9.05 9.62
CA ARG A 62 25.28 -8.25 10.73
C ARG A 62 26.39 -7.58 11.53
N SER A 63 27.49 -8.29 11.80
CA SER A 63 28.66 -7.71 12.49
C SER A 63 29.25 -6.53 11.71
N ILE A 64 29.37 -6.66 10.39
CA ILE A 64 29.80 -5.55 9.52
C ILE A 64 28.75 -4.43 9.52
N ALA A 65 27.47 -4.74 9.35
CA ALA A 65 26.40 -3.77 9.32
C ALA A 65 26.32 -2.97 10.62
N GLN A 66 26.62 -3.56 11.78
CA GLN A 66 26.72 -2.83 13.05
C GLN A 66 27.86 -1.81 13.06
N GLN A 67 29.01 -2.14 12.47
CA GLN A 67 30.12 -1.19 12.32
C GLN A 67 29.73 -0.01 11.41
N VAL A 68 29.03 -0.30 10.31
CA VAL A 68 28.52 0.71 9.38
C VAL A 68 27.36 1.52 10.00
N ALA A 69 26.54 0.92 10.85
CA ALA A 69 25.43 1.57 11.54
C ALA A 69 25.90 2.69 12.47
N VAL A 70 27.10 2.56 13.06
CA VAL A 70 27.72 3.64 13.86
C VAL A 70 28.00 4.86 12.99
N PHE A 71 28.46 4.66 11.75
CA PHE A 71 28.67 5.73 10.77
C PHE A 71 27.35 6.38 10.35
N VAL A 72 26.37 5.56 9.95
CA VAL A 72 25.04 6.05 9.54
C VAL A 72 24.34 6.87 10.64
N ARG A 73 24.47 6.46 11.92
CA ARG A 73 23.95 7.24 13.07
C ARG A 73 24.68 8.55 13.30
N GLY A 74 25.98 8.58 13.04
CA GLY A 74 26.79 9.79 13.13
C GLY A 74 26.28 10.85 12.15
N SER A 75 26.15 10.46 10.89
CA SER A 75 25.72 11.34 9.80
C SER A 75 24.23 11.72 9.90
N SER A 76 23.36 10.82 10.36
CA SER A 76 21.92 11.14 10.53
C SER A 76 21.67 12.17 11.65
N LYS A 77 22.43 12.12 12.75
CA LYS A 77 22.33 13.12 13.83
C LYS A 77 22.77 14.50 13.39
N THR A 78 23.80 14.60 12.55
CA THR A 78 24.28 15.90 12.02
C THR A 78 23.29 16.53 11.04
N GLU A 79 22.47 15.71 10.36
CA GLU A 79 21.40 16.17 9.47
C GLU A 79 20.04 16.31 10.16
N ASN A 80 20.00 16.22 11.50
CA ASN A 80 18.80 16.36 12.30
C ASN A 80 17.71 15.31 11.94
N MET A 81 18.16 14.10 11.62
CA MET A 81 17.34 12.95 11.26
C MET A 81 17.37 11.88 12.34
N GLU A 82 16.24 11.68 13.02
CA GLU A 82 16.03 10.54 13.91
C GLU A 82 15.57 9.33 13.09
N LEU A 83 16.51 8.46 12.71
CA LEU A 83 16.23 7.13 12.17
C LEU A 83 16.02 6.15 13.31
N LYS A 84 15.07 5.22 13.16
CA LYS A 84 14.90 4.11 14.10
C LYS A 84 16.01 3.07 13.91
N GLU A 85 16.24 2.24 14.93
CA GLU A 85 17.34 1.26 14.96
C GLU A 85 17.28 0.26 13.80
N ASP A 86 16.08 -0.18 13.42
CA ASP A 86 15.77 -1.05 12.29
C ASP A 86 16.03 -0.38 10.93
N GLU A 87 15.76 0.92 10.82
CA GLU A 87 16.02 1.71 9.61
C GLU A 87 17.54 1.90 9.39
N VAL A 88 18.29 2.10 10.47
CA VAL A 88 19.76 2.22 10.44
C VAL A 88 20.41 0.91 9.99
N GLU A 89 19.97 -0.22 10.53
CA GLU A 89 20.54 -1.54 10.20
C GLU A 89 20.29 -1.94 8.73
N LEU A 90 19.09 -1.62 8.21
CA LEU A 90 18.75 -1.84 6.80
C LEU A 90 19.62 -1.01 5.86
N MET A 91 19.85 0.27 6.20
CA MET A 91 20.70 1.16 5.42
C MET A 91 22.16 0.72 5.47
N ALA A 92 22.66 0.39 6.65
CA ALA A 92 24.03 -0.08 6.87
C ALA A 92 24.35 -1.33 6.03
N THR A 93 23.46 -2.33 6.04
CA THR A 93 23.63 -3.56 5.25
C THR A 93 23.71 -3.28 3.75
N ALA A 94 22.98 -2.27 3.27
CA ALA A 94 22.92 -1.92 1.85
C ALA A 94 24.10 -1.06 1.35
N LEU A 95 25.02 -0.67 2.26
CA LEU A 95 26.23 0.09 1.96
C LEU A 95 27.50 -0.80 1.97
N VAL A 96 27.40 -2.00 2.56
CA VAL A 96 28.52 -2.94 2.64
C VAL A 96 28.80 -3.56 1.27
N GLN A 97 30.03 -3.40 0.78
CA GLN A 97 30.53 -4.14 -0.37
C GLN A 97 31.55 -5.19 0.12
N VAL A 98 31.15 -6.46 0.09
CA VAL A 98 32.04 -7.57 0.46
C VAL A 98 33.04 -7.82 -0.67
N LYS A 99 34.33 -7.74 -0.36
CA LYS A 99 35.44 -8.03 -1.29
C LYS A 99 35.87 -9.48 -1.20
N GLU A 100 36.07 -9.99 0.00
CA GLU A 100 36.47 -11.37 0.21
C GLU A 100 35.56 -12.07 1.22
N LYS A 101 35.35 -13.36 0.98
CA LYS A 101 34.63 -14.25 1.89
C LYS A 101 35.41 -15.53 2.10
N ARG A 102 35.62 -15.92 3.35
CA ARG A 102 36.31 -17.15 3.74
C ARG A 102 35.46 -17.90 4.74
N PHE A 103 35.34 -19.21 4.54
CA PHE A 103 34.65 -20.10 5.48
C PHE A 103 35.63 -21.10 6.07
N THR A 104 35.51 -21.36 7.37
CA THR A 104 36.23 -22.45 8.06
C THR A 104 35.24 -23.35 8.77
N LYS A 105 35.58 -24.63 8.91
CA LYS A 105 34.78 -25.60 9.66
C LYS A 105 35.60 -26.19 10.79
N GLU A 106 34.97 -26.41 11.92
CA GLU A 106 35.56 -26.99 13.13
C GLU A 106 34.60 -28.04 13.68
N VAL A 107 35.12 -29.22 14.01
CA VAL A 107 34.34 -30.26 14.70
C VAL A 107 34.49 -30.02 16.20
N MET A 108 33.39 -29.74 16.88
CA MET A 108 33.38 -29.50 18.32
C MET A 108 33.48 -30.82 19.11
N ALA A 109 33.81 -30.73 20.39
CA ALA A 109 33.97 -31.89 21.27
C ALA A 109 32.69 -32.73 21.44
N ASP A 110 31.52 -32.15 21.17
CA ASP A 110 30.20 -32.80 21.19
C ASP A 110 29.83 -33.45 19.83
N GLY A 111 30.75 -33.44 18.86
CA GLY A 111 30.55 -34.01 17.52
C GLY A 111 29.84 -33.08 16.53
N LYS A 112 29.38 -31.90 16.94
CA LYS A 112 28.72 -30.93 16.05
C LYS A 112 29.72 -30.15 15.21
N LEU A 113 29.27 -29.70 14.04
CA LEU A 113 30.07 -28.89 13.11
C LEU A 113 29.81 -27.41 13.34
N ARG A 114 30.84 -26.64 13.69
CA ARG A 114 30.82 -25.18 13.72
C ARG A 114 31.37 -24.63 12.40
N VAL A 115 30.61 -23.76 11.76
CA VAL A 115 31.02 -23.02 10.56
C VAL A 115 31.31 -21.58 10.96
N LYS A 116 32.49 -21.08 10.61
CA LYS A 116 32.84 -19.66 10.78
C LYS A 116 32.96 -18.99 9.42
N ALA A 117 32.35 -17.83 9.27
CA ALA A 117 32.49 -16.96 8.11
C ALA A 117 33.35 -15.76 8.47
N PHE A 118 34.29 -15.41 7.60
CA PHE A 118 35.10 -14.20 7.67
C PHE A 118 34.84 -13.40 6.40
N LEU A 119 34.37 -12.17 6.58
CA LEU A 119 34.08 -11.24 5.50
C LEU A 119 35.00 -10.04 5.63
N THR A 120 35.59 -9.61 4.53
CA THR A 120 36.29 -8.34 4.42
C THR A 120 35.68 -7.53 3.29
N GLY A 121 35.65 -6.22 3.46
CA GLY A 121 35.10 -5.30 2.50
C GLY A 121 35.62 -3.89 2.72
N ASP A 122 35.22 -3.02 1.82
CA ASP A 122 35.58 -1.61 1.90
C ASP A 122 34.31 -0.78 1.84
N ILE A 123 34.36 0.36 2.53
CA ILE A 123 33.36 1.40 2.39
C ILE A 123 34.05 2.58 1.73
N ASP A 124 33.59 2.91 0.54
CA ASP A 124 33.82 4.23 -0.04
C ASP A 124 32.84 5.19 0.67
N GLU A 125 33.34 5.94 1.65
CA GLU A 125 32.52 6.81 2.49
C GLU A 125 31.75 7.85 1.68
N GLU A 126 32.33 8.38 0.59
CA GLU A 126 31.69 9.40 -0.26
C GLU A 126 30.58 8.79 -1.13
N ALA A 127 30.84 7.63 -1.73
CA ALA A 127 29.80 6.89 -2.46
C ALA A 127 28.69 6.38 -1.52
N ALA A 128 29.04 6.04 -0.29
CA ALA A 128 28.11 5.56 0.72
C ALA A 128 27.19 6.69 1.24
N GLU A 129 27.72 7.89 1.50
CA GLU A 129 26.93 9.05 1.90
C GLU A 129 25.91 9.45 0.83
N LYS A 130 26.34 9.55 -0.44
CA LYS A 130 25.42 9.88 -1.54
C LYS A 130 24.35 8.81 -1.75
N ALA A 131 24.71 7.53 -1.67
CA ALA A 131 23.76 6.43 -1.75
C ALA A 131 22.80 6.39 -0.55
N LEU A 132 23.27 6.81 0.62
CA LEU A 132 22.47 6.92 1.84
C LEU A 132 21.44 8.03 1.70
N GLU A 133 21.82 9.22 1.24
CA GLU A 133 20.90 10.36 1.01
C GLU A 133 19.76 9.98 0.06
N GLU A 134 20.08 9.36 -1.08
CA GLU A 134 19.07 8.94 -2.06
C GLU A 134 18.10 7.88 -1.50
N LYS A 135 18.62 6.89 -0.75
CA LYS A 135 17.80 5.83 -0.14
C LYS A 135 16.93 6.37 1.00
N VAL A 136 17.49 7.26 1.83
CA VAL A 136 16.78 7.96 2.89
C VAL A 136 15.62 8.78 2.32
N ALA A 137 15.86 9.53 1.23
CA ALA A 137 14.81 10.32 0.59
C ALA A 137 13.66 9.43 0.07
N LYS A 138 13.99 8.31 -0.59
CA LYS A 138 13.01 7.33 -1.07
C LYS A 138 12.22 6.71 0.09
N PHE A 139 12.89 6.36 1.19
CA PHE A 139 12.26 5.79 2.37
C PHE A 139 11.28 6.78 3.03
N LYS A 140 11.65 8.06 3.17
CA LYS A 140 10.76 9.11 3.69
C LYS A 140 9.52 9.27 2.80
N GLN A 141 9.69 9.28 1.48
CA GLN A 141 8.57 9.38 0.53
C GLN A 141 7.63 8.18 0.65
N GLN A 142 8.18 6.97 0.76
CA GLN A 142 7.38 5.74 0.91
C GLN A 142 6.57 5.76 2.21
N LYS A 143 7.19 6.12 3.33
CA LYS A 143 6.50 6.24 4.62
C LYS A 143 5.38 7.26 4.58
N ALA A 144 5.61 8.43 4.00
CA ALA A 144 4.58 9.46 3.84
C ALA A 144 3.41 8.98 2.94
N LEU A 145 3.71 8.21 1.89
CA LEU A 145 2.69 7.61 1.03
C LEU A 145 1.84 6.59 1.79
N ASP A 146 2.46 5.74 2.59
CA ASP A 146 1.76 4.71 3.36
C ASP A 146 0.89 5.31 4.47
N GLU A 147 1.37 6.34 5.16
CA GLU A 147 0.58 7.13 6.11
C GLU A 147 -0.62 7.83 5.45
N ALA A 148 -0.44 8.39 4.25
CA ALA A 148 -1.52 9.02 3.49
C ALA A 148 -2.59 8.00 3.06
N LYS A 149 -2.17 6.82 2.58
CA LYS A 149 -3.07 5.71 2.24
C LYS A 149 -3.85 5.23 3.46
N ALA A 150 -3.18 5.07 4.60
CA ALA A 150 -3.82 4.65 5.85
C ALA A 150 -4.88 5.67 6.31
N LYS A 151 -4.57 6.98 6.26
CA LYS A 151 -5.54 8.04 6.57
C LYS A 151 -6.74 8.02 5.63
N HIS A 152 -6.52 7.85 4.33
CA HIS A 152 -7.60 7.75 3.35
C HIS A 152 -8.49 6.52 3.61
N ALA A 153 -7.90 5.35 3.84
CA ALA A 153 -8.63 4.13 4.16
C ALA A 153 -9.46 4.28 5.46
N ALA A 154 -8.89 4.91 6.49
CA ALA A 154 -9.61 5.19 7.73
C ALA A 154 -10.80 6.14 7.52
N GLN A 155 -10.62 7.20 6.71
CA GLN A 155 -11.71 8.12 6.36
C GLN A 155 -12.80 7.44 5.53
N GLN A 156 -12.43 6.57 4.58
CA GLN A 156 -13.39 5.78 3.82
C GLN A 156 -14.17 4.82 4.73
N GLY A 157 -13.48 4.09 5.61
CA GLY A 157 -14.13 3.20 6.57
C GLY A 157 -15.09 3.93 7.51
N ALA A 158 -14.73 5.13 7.99
CA ALA A 158 -15.60 5.95 8.82
C ALA A 158 -16.86 6.42 8.06
N LYS A 159 -16.72 6.82 6.79
CA LYS A 159 -17.87 7.19 5.94
C LYS A 159 -18.79 6.00 5.67
N GLU A 160 -18.23 4.83 5.39
CA GLU A 160 -19.00 3.60 5.18
C GLU A 160 -19.79 3.19 6.44
N ALA A 161 -19.17 3.30 7.62
CA ALA A 161 -19.84 2.99 8.88
C ALA A 161 -20.99 3.96 9.17
N ALA A 162 -20.77 5.27 8.97
CA ALA A 162 -21.81 6.29 9.15
C ALA A 162 -22.97 6.11 8.16
N GLN A 163 -22.66 5.80 6.89
CA GLN A 163 -23.70 5.54 5.88
C GLN A 163 -24.50 4.28 6.21
N LYS A 164 -23.84 3.23 6.70
CA LYS A 164 -24.53 2.00 7.13
C LYS A 164 -25.51 2.29 8.27
N GLU A 165 -25.06 3.01 9.31
CA GLU A 165 -25.92 3.39 10.44
C GLU A 165 -27.11 4.25 9.99
N TYR A 166 -26.87 5.20 9.08
CA TYR A 166 -27.93 5.99 8.46
C TYR A 166 -28.93 5.13 7.70
N ASN A 167 -28.45 4.19 6.87
CA ASN A 167 -29.30 3.29 6.10
C ASN A 167 -30.15 2.37 7.01
N GLU A 168 -29.57 1.88 8.10
CA GLU A 168 -30.27 1.07 9.11
C GLU A 168 -31.34 1.89 9.85
N ALA A 169 -31.03 3.11 10.27
CA ALA A 169 -32.01 4.01 10.89
C ALA A 169 -33.17 4.33 9.92
N MET A 170 -32.84 4.61 8.66
CA MET A 170 -33.84 4.92 7.63
C MET A 170 -34.71 3.72 7.27
N ARG A 171 -34.19 2.49 7.38
CA ARG A 171 -34.95 1.26 7.10
C ARG A 171 -36.28 1.21 7.87
N HIS A 172 -36.33 1.77 9.08
CA HIS A 172 -37.53 1.82 9.93
C HIS A 172 -38.40 3.06 9.73
N THR A 173 -37.83 4.20 9.31
CA THR A 173 -38.58 5.45 9.15
C THR A 173 -39.32 5.53 7.83
N VAL A 174 -38.69 5.07 6.74
CA VAL A 174 -39.27 5.13 5.38
C VAL A 174 -39.92 3.82 4.92
N THR A 175 -40.07 2.83 5.82
CA THR A 175 -40.57 1.48 5.48
C THR A 175 -41.94 1.52 4.83
N ALA A 176 -42.87 2.32 5.34
CA ALA A 176 -44.24 2.38 4.84
C ALA A 176 -44.31 2.92 3.41
N LEU A 177 -43.63 4.04 3.14
CA LEU A 177 -43.56 4.65 1.80
C LEU A 177 -42.85 3.73 0.79
N LEU A 178 -41.77 3.07 1.22
CA LEU A 178 -41.09 2.09 0.38
C LEU A 178 -41.96 0.88 0.09
N ALA A 179 -42.65 0.32 1.09
CA ALA A 179 -43.52 -0.85 0.92
C ALA A 179 -44.68 -0.55 -0.03
N ASP A 180 -45.29 0.62 0.10
CA ASP A 180 -46.35 1.08 -0.81
C ASP A 180 -45.82 1.25 -2.24
N GLY A 181 -44.67 1.91 -2.40
CA GLY A 181 -44.01 2.07 -3.69
C GLY A 181 -43.62 0.73 -4.33
N GLU A 182 -43.09 -0.21 -3.55
CA GLU A 182 -42.72 -1.56 -4.00
C GLU A 182 -43.96 -2.38 -4.42
N ALA A 183 -45.07 -2.26 -3.69
CA ALA A 183 -46.32 -2.91 -4.07
C ALA A 183 -46.86 -2.36 -5.41
N LEU A 184 -46.76 -1.05 -5.62
CA LEU A 184 -47.12 -0.41 -6.89
C LEU A 184 -46.18 -0.82 -8.03
N LEU A 185 -44.87 -0.92 -7.76
CA LEU A 185 -43.86 -1.39 -8.71
C LEU A 185 -44.18 -2.80 -9.20
N LYS A 186 -44.51 -3.73 -8.27
CA LYS A 186 -44.91 -5.11 -8.59
C LYS A 186 -46.20 -5.18 -9.43
N GLN A 187 -47.10 -4.21 -9.27
CA GLN A 187 -48.31 -4.07 -10.09
C GLN A 187 -48.05 -3.41 -11.46
N GLY A 188 -46.81 -3.01 -11.77
CA GLY A 188 -46.48 -2.28 -13.00
C GLY A 188 -46.96 -0.83 -13.01
N LYS A 189 -47.41 -0.30 -11.87
CA LYS A 189 -47.89 1.09 -11.72
C LYS A 189 -46.71 2.05 -11.50
N TYR A 190 -45.80 2.10 -12.48
CA TYR A 190 -44.52 2.80 -12.35
C TYR A 190 -44.65 4.28 -11.98
N ALA A 191 -45.62 5.00 -12.54
CA ALA A 191 -45.81 6.42 -12.24
C ALA A 191 -46.21 6.66 -10.77
N ALA A 192 -47.13 5.85 -10.25
CA ALA A 192 -47.56 5.96 -8.85
C ALA A 192 -46.44 5.52 -7.88
N ALA A 193 -45.66 4.49 -8.24
CA ALA A 193 -44.50 4.07 -7.47
C ALA A 193 -43.42 5.17 -7.42
N MET A 194 -43.17 5.85 -8.54
CA MET A 194 -42.23 6.97 -8.59
C MET A 194 -42.60 8.12 -7.66
N GLU A 195 -43.87 8.47 -7.51
CA GLU A 195 -44.29 9.51 -6.56
C GLU A 195 -43.88 9.13 -5.13
N LYS A 196 -44.06 7.87 -4.73
CA LYS A 196 -43.64 7.37 -3.42
C LYS A 196 -42.13 7.40 -3.22
N PHE A 197 -41.35 7.03 -4.23
CA PHE A 197 -39.90 7.09 -4.14
C PHE A 197 -39.38 8.54 -4.20
N ASN A 198 -40.07 9.44 -4.88
CA ASN A 198 -39.75 10.87 -4.88
C ASN A 198 -40.00 11.51 -3.51
N GLU A 199 -41.07 11.14 -2.81
CA GLU A 199 -41.31 11.55 -1.42
C GLU A 199 -40.12 11.12 -0.52
N VAL A 200 -39.70 9.85 -0.61
CA VAL A 200 -38.53 9.34 0.14
C VAL A 200 -37.25 10.12 -0.19
N ILE A 201 -36.97 10.36 -1.46
CA ILE A 201 -35.75 11.08 -1.90
C ILE A 201 -35.80 12.55 -1.46
N LYS A 202 -36.98 13.17 -1.47
CA LYS A 202 -37.16 14.57 -1.06
C LYS A 202 -36.84 14.76 0.42
N ASP A 203 -37.32 13.86 1.26
CA ASP A 203 -37.12 13.94 2.71
C ASP A 203 -35.74 13.39 3.13
N HIS A 204 -35.22 12.42 2.37
CA HIS A 204 -33.97 11.72 2.64
C HIS A 204 -33.07 11.63 1.39
N PRO A 205 -32.46 12.74 0.96
CA PRO A 205 -31.69 12.82 -0.28
C PRO A 205 -30.41 11.98 -0.29
N ASP A 206 -29.93 11.53 0.86
CA ASP A 206 -28.74 10.69 1.01
C ASP A 206 -29.06 9.21 1.22
N TYR A 207 -30.33 8.82 1.04
CA TYR A 207 -30.76 7.42 1.18
C TYR A 207 -30.72 6.69 -0.16
N ALA A 208 -29.70 5.85 -0.36
CA ALA A 208 -29.40 5.18 -1.62
C ALA A 208 -30.59 4.38 -2.18
N LYS A 209 -31.29 3.64 -1.32
CA LYS A 209 -32.41 2.77 -1.72
C LYS A 209 -33.58 3.51 -2.37
N GLY A 210 -33.80 4.78 -2.02
CA GLY A 210 -34.80 5.62 -2.69
C GLY A 210 -34.51 5.78 -4.18
N TYR A 211 -33.24 6.06 -4.52
CA TYR A 211 -32.80 6.15 -5.91
C TYR A 211 -32.83 4.80 -6.62
N VAL A 212 -32.43 3.70 -5.97
CA VAL A 212 -32.54 2.34 -6.54
C VAL A 212 -33.96 2.06 -7.01
N ARG A 213 -34.93 2.27 -6.12
CA ARG A 213 -36.35 2.00 -6.40
C ARG A 213 -36.93 2.88 -7.50
N ARG A 214 -36.51 4.14 -7.57
CA ARG A 214 -36.88 5.03 -8.67
C ARG A 214 -36.21 4.62 -9.98
N GLY A 215 -34.96 4.17 -9.95
CA GLY A 215 -34.26 3.58 -11.08
C GLY A 215 -34.96 2.34 -11.64
N GLU A 216 -35.46 1.45 -10.79
CA GLU A 216 -36.26 0.28 -11.18
C GLU A 216 -37.56 0.71 -11.91
N CYS A 217 -38.22 1.77 -11.44
CA CYS A 217 -39.37 2.36 -12.14
C CYS A 217 -38.99 2.85 -13.55
N TYR A 218 -37.85 3.55 -13.67
CA TYR A 218 -37.37 4.03 -14.97
C TYR A 218 -37.03 2.88 -15.93
N ILE A 219 -36.45 1.77 -15.45
CA ILE A 219 -36.26 0.56 -16.26
C ILE A 219 -37.61 0.02 -16.77
N GLY A 220 -38.61 -0.05 -15.90
CA GLY A 220 -39.96 -0.50 -16.25
C GLY A 220 -40.64 0.40 -17.31
N MET A 221 -40.35 1.70 -17.27
CA MET A 221 -40.82 2.68 -18.26
C MET A 221 -39.99 2.75 -19.55
N GLY A 222 -38.89 2.00 -19.67
CA GLY A 222 -38.00 2.10 -20.83
C GLY A 222 -37.03 3.29 -20.82
N LYS A 223 -36.96 4.06 -19.72
CA LYS A 223 -36.12 5.27 -19.59
C LYS A 223 -34.73 4.93 -19.05
N MET A 224 -33.90 4.31 -19.87
CA MET A 224 -32.60 3.77 -19.42
C MET A 224 -31.65 4.85 -18.90
N GLU A 225 -31.57 6.01 -19.55
CA GLU A 225 -30.66 7.09 -19.15
C GLU A 225 -31.01 7.66 -17.77
N ALA A 226 -32.30 7.79 -17.47
CA ALA A 226 -32.77 8.23 -16.15
C ALA A 226 -32.50 7.17 -15.07
N ALA A 227 -32.70 5.89 -15.39
CA ALA A 227 -32.36 4.79 -14.48
C ALA A 227 -30.85 4.78 -14.15
N MET A 228 -30.01 4.95 -15.17
CA MET A 228 -28.56 5.04 -15.03
C MET A 228 -28.13 6.17 -14.09
N GLN A 229 -28.75 7.35 -14.19
CA GLN A 229 -28.47 8.48 -13.30
C GLN A 229 -28.79 8.14 -11.84
N ASP A 230 -29.92 7.50 -11.59
CA ASP A 230 -30.34 7.10 -10.25
C ASP A 230 -29.43 6.01 -9.66
N PHE A 231 -29.07 4.99 -10.44
CA PHE A 231 -28.14 3.95 -9.95
C PHE A 231 -26.75 4.52 -9.70
N ASN A 232 -26.26 5.44 -10.53
CA ASN A 232 -24.99 6.13 -10.28
C ASN A 232 -25.03 6.96 -9.00
N LYS A 233 -26.15 7.65 -8.74
CA LYS A 233 -26.34 8.39 -7.50
C LYS A 233 -26.38 7.46 -6.29
N ALA A 234 -27.11 6.34 -6.39
CA ALA A 234 -27.16 5.33 -5.34
C ALA A 234 -25.78 4.74 -5.02
N ILE A 235 -24.99 4.38 -6.04
CA ILE A 235 -23.61 3.87 -5.88
C ILE A 235 -22.68 4.92 -5.26
N THR A 236 -22.89 6.20 -5.58
CA THR A 236 -22.11 7.31 -4.99
C THR A 236 -22.42 7.49 -3.51
N LEU A 237 -23.69 7.28 -3.13
CA LEU A 237 -24.13 7.37 -1.74
C LEU A 237 -23.71 6.13 -0.94
N ASP A 238 -23.93 4.95 -1.48
CA ASP A 238 -23.55 3.68 -0.88
C ASP A 238 -22.91 2.74 -1.91
N PRO A 239 -21.56 2.65 -1.93
CA PRO A 239 -20.84 1.75 -2.82
C PRO A 239 -21.13 0.26 -2.59
N LYS A 240 -21.79 -0.12 -1.49
CA LYS A 240 -22.17 -1.51 -1.16
C LYS A 240 -23.64 -1.81 -1.45
N GLU A 241 -24.41 -0.85 -1.99
CA GLU A 241 -25.79 -1.08 -2.41
C GLU A 241 -25.83 -1.97 -3.66
N ALA A 242 -25.95 -3.28 -3.43
CA ALA A 242 -25.88 -4.31 -4.45
C ALA A 242 -26.93 -4.12 -5.55
N GLU A 243 -28.16 -3.77 -5.18
CA GLU A 243 -29.25 -3.63 -6.15
C GLU A 243 -28.98 -2.53 -7.19
N SER A 244 -28.17 -1.51 -6.85
CA SER A 244 -27.77 -0.47 -7.79
C SER A 244 -26.93 -1.02 -8.94
N TYR A 245 -25.96 -1.90 -8.65
CA TYR A 245 -25.13 -2.52 -9.67
C TYR A 245 -25.95 -3.47 -10.54
N TYR A 246 -26.83 -4.27 -9.93
CA TYR A 246 -27.71 -5.15 -10.69
C TYR A 246 -28.62 -4.37 -11.65
N GLY A 247 -29.29 -3.32 -11.16
CA GLY A 247 -30.15 -2.46 -11.98
C GLY A 247 -29.38 -1.75 -13.08
N ARG A 248 -28.18 -1.25 -12.80
CA ARG A 248 -27.31 -0.59 -13.79
C ARG A 248 -26.82 -1.58 -14.86
N GLY A 249 -26.49 -2.81 -14.46
CA GLY A 249 -26.18 -3.91 -15.38
C GLY A 249 -27.33 -4.22 -16.33
N GLN A 250 -28.56 -4.28 -15.83
CA GLN A 250 -29.76 -4.46 -16.66
C GLN A 250 -29.98 -3.30 -17.64
N ALA A 251 -29.75 -2.07 -17.21
CA ALA A 251 -29.85 -0.90 -18.08
C ALA A 251 -28.79 -0.91 -19.18
N TYR A 252 -27.53 -1.27 -18.86
CA TYR A 252 -26.48 -1.43 -19.85
C TYR A 252 -26.76 -2.54 -20.86
N GLU A 253 -27.27 -3.68 -20.40
CA GLU A 253 -27.67 -4.79 -21.27
C GLU A 253 -28.75 -4.36 -22.28
N LYS A 254 -29.78 -3.63 -21.81
CA LYS A 254 -30.82 -3.06 -22.68
C LYS A 254 -30.29 -2.02 -23.67
N GLN A 255 -29.19 -1.34 -23.35
CA GLN A 255 -28.49 -0.42 -24.25
C GLN A 255 -27.49 -1.15 -25.19
N GLY A 256 -27.33 -2.46 -25.08
CA GLY A 256 -26.36 -3.24 -25.87
C GLY A 256 -24.90 -3.12 -25.38
N LYS A 257 -24.67 -2.51 -24.22
CA LYS A 257 -23.36 -2.29 -23.60
C LYS A 257 -22.95 -3.51 -22.77
N LYS A 258 -22.58 -4.58 -23.47
CA LYS A 258 -22.33 -5.89 -22.85
C LYS A 258 -21.18 -5.88 -21.83
N GLN A 259 -20.07 -5.19 -22.13
CA GLN A 259 -18.89 -5.19 -21.26
C GLN A 259 -19.19 -4.49 -19.93
N GLU A 260 -19.90 -3.37 -19.99
CA GLU A 260 -20.32 -2.60 -18.82
C GLU A 260 -21.35 -3.37 -17.99
N ALA A 261 -22.29 -4.08 -18.64
CA ALA A 261 -23.23 -4.96 -17.95
C ALA A 261 -22.52 -6.09 -17.19
N VAL A 262 -21.55 -6.76 -17.82
CA VAL A 262 -20.74 -7.82 -17.18
C VAL A 262 -19.98 -7.28 -15.97
N ALA A 263 -19.36 -6.11 -16.09
CA ALA A 263 -18.64 -5.49 -14.97
C ALA A 263 -19.57 -5.22 -13.78
N ASP A 264 -20.76 -4.70 -14.03
CA ASP A 264 -21.75 -4.40 -12.99
C ASP A 264 -22.36 -5.66 -12.37
N TYR A 265 -22.68 -6.70 -13.16
CA TYR A 265 -23.16 -7.97 -12.59
C TYR A 265 -22.09 -8.66 -11.72
N ARG A 266 -20.81 -8.60 -12.11
CA ARG A 266 -19.71 -9.09 -11.27
C ARG A 266 -19.60 -8.27 -9.98
N LYS A 267 -19.72 -6.94 -10.06
CA LYS A 267 -19.68 -6.09 -8.87
C LYS A 267 -20.86 -6.34 -7.95
N PHE A 268 -22.05 -6.56 -8.49
CA PHE A 268 -23.23 -7.00 -7.74
C PHE A 268 -22.93 -8.29 -6.95
N LEU A 269 -22.37 -9.31 -7.59
CA LEU A 269 -22.04 -10.57 -6.92
C LEU A 269 -21.02 -10.40 -5.79
N GLU A 270 -20.04 -9.51 -5.96
CA GLU A 270 -19.01 -9.20 -4.94
C GLU A 270 -19.60 -8.57 -3.67
N VAL A 271 -20.60 -7.70 -3.80
CA VAL A 271 -21.18 -6.93 -2.68
C VAL A 271 -22.52 -7.47 -2.19
N SER A 272 -23.14 -8.40 -2.93
CA SER A 272 -24.41 -9.04 -2.57
C SER A 272 -24.26 -10.06 -1.44
N ASN A 273 -25.39 -10.38 -0.81
CA ASN A 273 -25.49 -11.46 0.16
C ASN A 273 -26.70 -12.35 -0.16
N ILE A 274 -26.59 -13.64 0.17
CA ILE A 274 -27.59 -14.65 -0.21
C ILE A 274 -28.96 -14.44 0.45
N VAL A 275 -28.97 -13.80 1.63
CA VAL A 275 -30.19 -13.59 2.43
C VAL A 275 -31.10 -12.55 1.77
N GLU A 276 -30.54 -11.46 1.29
CA GLU A 276 -31.30 -10.36 0.68
C GLU A 276 -31.41 -10.47 -0.83
N HIS A 277 -30.45 -11.14 -1.49
CA HIS A 277 -30.30 -11.09 -2.95
C HIS A 277 -30.38 -12.45 -3.65
N GLY A 278 -30.78 -13.53 -2.96
CA GLY A 278 -30.72 -14.90 -3.48
C GLY A 278 -31.26 -15.08 -4.91
N GLU A 279 -32.47 -14.61 -5.19
CA GLU A 279 -33.07 -14.70 -6.54
C GLU A 279 -32.28 -13.91 -7.60
N LYS A 280 -31.83 -12.70 -7.24
CA LYS A 280 -31.06 -11.82 -8.14
C LYS A 280 -29.65 -12.37 -8.38
N ILE A 281 -29.05 -13.06 -7.42
CA ILE A 281 -27.75 -13.74 -7.56
C ILE A 281 -27.83 -14.81 -8.66
N THR A 282 -28.83 -15.68 -8.62
CA THR A 282 -29.02 -16.69 -9.67
C THR A 282 -29.24 -16.03 -11.03
N ALA A 283 -30.10 -15.01 -11.09
CA ALA A 283 -30.35 -14.27 -12.32
C ALA A 283 -29.08 -13.59 -12.88
N ALA A 284 -28.25 -13.00 -12.02
CA ALA A 284 -27.00 -12.37 -12.44
C ALA A 284 -25.98 -13.39 -12.99
N LEU A 285 -25.88 -14.57 -12.37
CA LEU A 285 -25.03 -15.65 -12.87
C LEU A 285 -25.49 -16.15 -14.25
N ASP A 286 -26.80 -16.33 -14.45
CA ASP A 286 -27.37 -16.71 -15.74
C ASP A 286 -27.10 -15.65 -16.82
N ARG A 287 -27.24 -14.36 -16.47
CA ARG A 287 -26.93 -13.25 -17.38
C ARG A 287 -25.46 -13.21 -17.75
N LEU A 288 -24.55 -13.40 -16.79
CA LEU A 288 -23.11 -13.46 -17.07
C LEU A 288 -22.79 -14.59 -18.05
N ALA A 289 -23.33 -15.79 -17.85
CA ALA A 289 -23.13 -16.91 -18.77
C ALA A 289 -23.61 -16.61 -20.20
N GLN A 290 -24.69 -15.84 -20.36
CA GLN A 290 -25.22 -15.43 -21.67
C GLN A 290 -24.44 -14.29 -22.32
N LEU A 291 -23.84 -13.40 -21.53
CA LEU A 291 -23.12 -12.23 -22.04
C LEU A 291 -21.65 -12.54 -22.37
N GLU A 292 -21.08 -13.54 -21.69
CA GLU A 292 -19.68 -13.97 -21.85
C GLU A 292 -19.51 -15.14 -22.82
N GLY A 293 -20.58 -15.86 -23.14
CA GLY A 293 -20.62 -16.92 -24.16
C GLY A 293 -20.85 -16.36 -25.57
#